data_AF-A0A8J6K2A9-F1
#
_entry.id   AF-A0A8J6K2A9-F1
#
_cell.length_a   1.000
_cell.length_b   1.000
_cell.length_c   1.000
_cell.angle_alpha   90.00
_cell.angle_beta   90.00
_cell.angle_gamma   90.00
#
_symmetry.space_group_name_H-M   'P 1'
#
loop_
_entity.id
_entity.type
_entity.pdbx_description
1 polymer ?
#
loop_
_entity_poly.entity_id
_entity_poly.type
_entity_poly.pdbx_seq_one_letter_code
_entity_poly.pdbx_strand_id
1 'polypeptide(L)'
;MFSQRRIYFLRLGVLAIVVVALIKYMQRSSHPQVMQLVNVERRDEAFWGEKAGDPVEPVIKDLPPEPQRDEELVVQPKKRTVAGKVISKDFSHIEMKLVHLDLKGAPPKVSYYEQIFPLFSKLGANGLLIEYEDMFPFTGELAILKSPYAYSEADLKQILHLAEINNLEVVPLVQTFGHMEYVLKHDKYRSLREVDRYPNSLNPHHTETLPIVKAILTQVLEKHPMSSWVHIGCDESMLVNCNTPFRHNDYRSKFAQKLSFER
;
A
#
# COMPACT_ATOMS: atom_id res chain seq x y z
N MET A 1 42.33 24.31 29.32
CA MET A 1 41.91 25.57 28.66
C MET A 1 41.80 25.49 27.11
N PHE A 2 42.11 24.34 26.47
CA PHE A 2 42.06 24.18 24.99
C PHE A 2 40.72 23.70 24.41
N SER A 3 39.84 23.08 25.21
CA SER A 3 38.59 22.46 24.72
C SER A 3 37.47 23.48 24.41
N GLN A 4 37.31 24.50 25.27
CA GLN A 4 36.26 25.51 25.10
C GLN A 4 36.43 26.34 23.82
N ARG A 5 37.67 26.71 23.46
CA ARG A 5 37.96 27.48 22.24
C ARG A 5 37.49 26.75 20.97
N ARG A 6 37.68 25.42 20.89
CA ARG A 6 37.23 24.63 19.73
C ARG A 6 35.71 24.61 19.58
N ILE A 7 34.98 24.56 20.69
CA ILE A 7 33.52 24.62 20.70
C ILE A 7 33.03 25.99 20.23
N TYR A 8 33.69 27.08 20.65
CA TYR A 8 33.37 28.42 20.16
C TYR A 8 33.62 28.56 18.66
N PHE A 9 34.73 28.03 18.13
CA PHE A 9 35.00 28.03 16.69
C PHE A 9 33.97 27.22 15.89
N LEU A 10 33.53 26.07 16.43
CA LEU A 10 32.49 25.25 15.78
C LEU A 10 31.14 25.99 15.73
N ARG A 11 30.74 26.62 16.84
CA ARG A 11 29.51 27.42 16.93
C ARG A 11 29.56 28.64 16.00
N LEU A 12 30.71 29.31 15.92
CA LEU A 12 30.92 30.44 15.01
C LEU A 12 30.83 30.00 13.55
N GLY A 13 31.39 28.83 13.22
CA GLY A 13 31.29 28.22 11.88
C GLY A 13 29.86 27.90 11.48
N VAL A 14 29.08 27.28 12.38
CA VAL A 14 27.66 27.00 12.13
C VAL A 14 26.85 28.30 11.97
N LEU A 15 27.10 29.30 12.81
CA LEU A 15 26.44 30.61 12.71
C LEU A 15 26.72 31.28 11.35
N ALA A 16 27.97 31.23 10.89
CA ALA A 16 28.36 31.80 9.59
C ALA A 16 27.63 31.14 8.42
N ILE A 17 27.47 29.80 8.44
CA ILE A 17 26.72 29.06 7.40
C ILE A 17 25.25 29.49 7.38
N VAL A 18 24.61 29.62 8.55
CA VAL A 18 23.22 30.06 8.65
C VAL A 18 23.04 31.49 8.14
N VAL A 19 23.97 32.40 8.47
CA VAL A 19 23.93 33.79 7.99
C VAL A 19 24.09 33.85 6.47
N VAL A 20 25.01 33.08 5.88
CA VAL A 20 25.19 33.03 4.42
C VAL A 20 23.93 32.47 3.75
N ALA A 21 23.30 31.43 4.31
CA ALA A 21 22.05 30.90 3.81
C ALA A 21 20.91 31.93 3.89
N LEU A 22 20.82 32.70 4.97
CA LEU A 22 19.84 33.77 5.12
C LEU A 22 20.06 34.90 4.11
N ILE A 23 21.32 35.33 3.91
CA ILE A 23 21.66 36.36 2.92
C ILE A 23 21.26 35.86 1.52
N LYS A 24 21.57 34.60 1.19
CA LYS A 24 21.19 33.99 -0.09
C LYS A 24 19.67 33.88 -0.26
N TYR A 25 18.96 33.59 0.82
CA TYR A 25 17.49 33.57 0.84
C TYR A 25 16.89 34.97 0.61
N MET A 26 17.39 35.98 1.31
CA MET A 26 16.94 37.37 1.16
C MET A 26 17.29 37.97 -0.20
N GLN A 27 18.46 37.62 -0.76
CA GLN A 27 18.86 38.04 -2.10
C GLN A 27 18.05 37.35 -3.20
N ARG A 28 17.52 36.15 -2.95
CA ARG A 28 16.60 35.45 -3.88
C ARG A 28 15.25 36.17 -4.02
N SER A 29 14.87 36.99 -3.05
CA SER A 29 13.64 37.79 -3.08
C SER A 29 13.77 39.13 -3.82
N SER A 30 14.95 39.47 -4.37
CA SER A 30 15.20 40.77 -5.01
C SER A 30 15.43 40.70 -6.54
N HIS A 31 14.94 39.65 -7.21
CA HIS A 31 14.93 39.58 -8.67
C HIS A 31 13.53 39.24 -9.20
N PRO A 32 12.72 40.25 -9.59
CA PRO A 32 11.59 40.02 -10.46
C PRO A 32 12.13 39.80 -11.87
N GLN A 33 12.39 38.54 -12.25
CA GLN A 33 12.57 38.23 -13.66
C GLN A 33 11.20 38.27 -14.33
N VAL A 34 11.01 39.34 -15.10
CA VAL A 34 10.00 39.51 -16.13
C VAL A 34 9.91 38.22 -16.94
N MET A 35 8.72 37.61 -16.94
CA MET A 35 8.40 36.46 -17.76
C MET A 35 8.33 36.92 -19.23
N GLN A 36 9.47 36.89 -19.92
CA GLN A 36 9.49 36.94 -21.37
C GLN A 36 8.93 35.61 -21.88
N LEU A 37 7.78 35.69 -22.57
CA LEU A 37 7.26 34.65 -23.45
C LEU A 37 8.32 34.39 -24.54
N VAL A 38 9.17 33.40 -24.30
CA VAL A 38 10.01 32.80 -25.33
C VAL A 38 9.29 31.54 -25.79
N ASN A 39 8.87 31.56 -27.06
CA ASN A 39 8.44 30.37 -27.80
C ASN A 39 9.55 29.32 -27.70
N VAL A 40 9.36 28.30 -26.87
CA VAL A 40 10.19 27.09 -26.89
C VAL A 40 9.45 26.08 -27.74
N GLU A 41 9.91 25.98 -28.98
CA GLU A 41 9.64 24.85 -29.87
C GLU A 41 9.93 23.54 -29.14
N ARG A 42 8.95 22.64 -29.22
CA ARG A 42 8.99 21.27 -28.73
C ARG A 42 10.14 20.54 -29.44
N ARG A 43 11.23 20.25 -28.73
CA ARG A 43 12.23 19.27 -29.16
C ARG A 43 11.93 17.94 -28.48
N ASP A 44 11.42 17.04 -29.31
CA ASP A 44 11.02 15.68 -28.98
C ASP A 44 12.24 14.74 -28.75
N GLU A 45 11.99 13.76 -27.89
CA GLU A 45 12.40 12.35 -27.95
C GLU A 45 13.88 11.99 -28.27
N ALA A 46 14.64 11.65 -27.23
CA ALA A 46 15.90 10.89 -27.33
C ALA A 46 16.23 10.04 -26.07
N PHE A 47 15.22 9.54 -25.33
CA PHE A 47 15.46 8.65 -24.17
C PHE A 47 14.97 7.20 -24.38
N TRP A 48 14.03 6.99 -25.31
CA TRP A 48 13.60 5.66 -25.74
C TRP A 48 13.78 5.59 -27.26
N GLY A 49 14.53 4.60 -27.74
CA GLY A 49 14.90 4.46 -29.17
C GLY A 49 13.71 4.48 -30.13
N GLU A 50 14.04 4.84 -31.37
CA GLU A 50 13.20 5.05 -32.57
C GLU A 50 11.75 4.50 -32.52
N LYS A 51 10.80 5.42 -32.63
CA LYS A 51 9.46 5.12 -33.15
C LYS A 51 9.52 5.13 -34.69
N ALA A 52 9.28 3.98 -35.29
CA ALA A 52 8.97 3.91 -36.71
C ALA A 52 7.54 4.43 -36.94
N GLY A 53 7.43 5.53 -37.71
CA GLY A 53 6.38 5.84 -38.69
C GLY A 53 4.92 6.03 -38.24
N ASP A 54 4.34 7.14 -38.67
CA ASP A 54 2.92 7.50 -38.59
C ASP A 54 1.95 6.40 -39.09
N PRO A 55 0.68 6.41 -38.63
CA PRO A 55 -0.28 5.36 -38.98
C PRO A 55 -0.74 5.52 -40.43
N VAL A 56 -0.27 4.63 -41.30
CA VAL A 56 -0.91 4.31 -42.57
C VAL A 56 -2.11 3.42 -42.26
N GLU A 57 -3.31 3.90 -42.57
CA GLU A 57 -4.56 3.17 -42.47
C GLU A 57 -4.53 1.96 -43.44
N PRO A 58 -4.59 0.70 -42.95
CA PRO A 58 -4.66 -0.44 -43.85
C PRO A 58 -6.11 -0.71 -44.22
N VAL A 59 -6.44 -0.43 -45.49
CA VAL A 59 -7.58 -1.02 -46.18
C VAL A 59 -7.35 -2.53 -46.26
N ILE A 60 -8.09 -3.31 -45.47
CA ILE A 60 -8.16 -4.77 -45.64
C ILE A 60 -9.47 -5.11 -46.35
N LYS A 61 -9.32 -5.48 -47.62
CA LYS A 61 -10.31 -6.20 -48.41
C LYS A 61 -10.41 -7.64 -47.90
N ASP A 62 -11.62 -8.19 -48.00
CA ASP A 62 -12.00 -9.61 -47.88
C ASP A 62 -12.17 -10.16 -46.45
N LEU A 63 -13.33 -9.88 -45.85
CA LEU A 63 -13.90 -10.69 -44.76
C LEU A 63 -14.62 -11.92 -45.34
N PRO A 64 -14.46 -13.12 -44.75
CA PRO A 64 -15.31 -14.28 -45.05
C PRO A 64 -16.79 -14.01 -44.71
N PRO A 65 -17.75 -14.59 -45.45
CA PRO A 65 -19.17 -14.32 -45.23
C PRO A 65 -19.65 -14.78 -43.84
N GLU A 66 -20.48 -13.95 -43.21
CA GLU A 66 -21.17 -14.26 -41.96
C GLU A 66 -21.99 -15.56 -42.08
N PRO A 67 -21.91 -16.48 -41.10
CA PRO A 67 -22.83 -17.61 -41.04
C PRO A 67 -24.26 -17.13 -40.73
N GLN A 68 -25.21 -17.81 -41.38
CA GLN A 68 -26.62 -17.42 -41.48
C GLN A 68 -27.33 -17.41 -40.12
N ARG A 69 -28.22 -16.44 -39.96
CA ARG A 69 -29.17 -16.29 -38.85
C ARG A 69 -30.29 -17.32 -39.00
N ASP A 70 -30.27 -18.35 -38.17
CA ASP A 70 -31.41 -19.25 -38.02
C ASP A 70 -32.26 -18.85 -36.80
N GLU A 71 -33.51 -18.55 -37.17
CA GLU A 71 -34.80 -18.49 -36.48
C GLU A 71 -34.92 -18.47 -34.94
N GLU A 72 -35.80 -17.55 -34.57
CA GLU A 72 -36.44 -17.27 -33.30
C GLU A 72 -36.95 -18.51 -32.55
N LEU A 73 -36.37 -18.80 -31.38
CA LEU A 73 -36.97 -19.65 -30.36
C LEU A 73 -37.23 -18.84 -29.09
N VAL A 74 -38.50 -18.54 -28.88
CA VAL A 74 -39.09 -17.92 -27.70
C VAL A 74 -38.72 -18.72 -26.43
N VAL A 75 -38.01 -18.10 -25.49
CA VAL A 75 -37.73 -18.69 -24.17
C VAL A 75 -38.26 -17.80 -23.05
N GLN A 76 -39.26 -18.32 -22.35
CA GLN A 76 -39.87 -17.78 -21.14
C GLN A 76 -38.87 -17.68 -19.96
N PRO A 77 -39.10 -16.80 -18.96
CA PRO A 77 -38.10 -16.50 -17.94
C PRO A 77 -37.99 -17.62 -16.90
N LYS A 78 -36.85 -18.31 -16.86
CA LYS A 78 -36.47 -19.20 -15.75
C LYS A 78 -35.56 -18.46 -14.77
N LYS A 79 -36.03 -18.38 -13.51
CA LYS A 79 -35.28 -17.95 -12.31
C LYS A 79 -33.89 -18.58 -12.30
N ARG A 80 -32.84 -17.76 -12.25
CA ARG A 80 -31.45 -18.21 -12.11
C ARG A 80 -30.93 -17.81 -10.74
N THR A 81 -30.98 -18.74 -9.80
CA THR A 81 -30.13 -18.77 -8.61
C THR A 81 -28.68 -18.89 -9.07
N VAL A 82 -27.86 -17.87 -8.82
CA VAL A 82 -26.42 -17.93 -9.12
C VAL A 82 -25.67 -18.27 -7.84
N ALA A 83 -25.40 -19.56 -7.65
CA ALA A 83 -24.29 -19.99 -6.82
C ALA A 83 -23.00 -19.69 -7.59
N GLY A 84 -22.23 -18.70 -7.14
CA GLY A 84 -20.94 -18.35 -7.71
C GLY A 84 -19.94 -19.47 -7.46
N LYS A 85 -19.48 -20.12 -8.53
CA LYS A 85 -18.39 -21.10 -8.47
C LYS A 85 -17.07 -20.32 -8.41
N VAL A 86 -16.50 -20.20 -7.21
CA VAL A 86 -15.15 -19.65 -7.00
C VAL A 86 -14.16 -20.58 -7.69
N ILE A 87 -13.47 -20.07 -8.71
CA ILE A 87 -12.41 -20.82 -9.40
C ILE A 87 -11.16 -20.70 -8.52
N SER A 88 -10.84 -21.77 -7.79
CA SER A 88 -9.57 -21.89 -7.07
C SER A 88 -8.45 -22.11 -8.10
N LYS A 89 -7.59 -21.10 -8.30
CA LYS A 89 -6.32 -21.30 -9.04
C LYS A 89 -5.38 -22.13 -8.17
N ASP A 90 -4.80 -23.19 -8.73
CA ASP A 90 -3.77 -23.99 -8.06
C ASP A 90 -2.40 -23.29 -8.24
N PHE A 91 -1.86 -22.79 -7.13
CA PHE A 91 -0.58 -22.06 -7.08
C PHE A 91 0.56 -22.89 -6.47
N SER A 92 0.36 -24.19 -6.24
CA SER A 92 1.34 -25.07 -5.57
C SER A 92 2.71 -25.14 -6.27
N HIS A 93 2.77 -24.80 -7.56
CA HIS A 93 3.98 -24.80 -8.38
C HIS A 93 4.47 -23.42 -8.82
N ILE A 94 3.80 -22.33 -8.41
CA ILE A 94 4.15 -20.96 -8.83
C ILE A 94 4.98 -20.31 -7.73
N GLU A 95 6.25 -20.03 -8.02
CA GLU A 95 7.09 -19.19 -7.16
C GLU A 95 6.50 -17.77 -7.14
N MET A 96 6.00 -17.32 -5.99
CA MET A 96 5.49 -15.96 -5.82
C MET A 96 6.65 -14.96 -5.78
N LYS A 97 6.62 -14.01 -6.72
CA LYS A 97 7.56 -12.90 -6.85
C LYS A 97 6.79 -11.63 -6.57
N LEU A 98 6.78 -11.26 -5.29
CA LEU A 98 5.97 -10.17 -4.78
C LEU A 98 6.79 -8.88 -4.72
N VAL A 99 6.16 -7.76 -5.11
CA VAL A 99 6.66 -6.44 -4.78
C VAL A 99 5.95 -5.96 -3.52
N HIS A 100 6.71 -5.62 -2.47
CA HIS A 100 6.17 -5.08 -1.23
C HIS A 100 5.94 -3.57 -1.38
N LEU A 101 4.68 -3.16 -1.23
CA LEU A 101 4.25 -1.79 -1.16
C LEU A 101 3.96 -1.45 0.31
N ASP A 102 4.92 -0.77 0.94
CA ASP A 102 4.73 -0.15 2.24
C ASP A 102 4.10 1.23 2.04
N LEU A 103 2.86 1.38 2.46
CA LEU A 103 2.07 2.59 2.23
C LEU A 103 2.10 3.55 3.40
N LYS A 104 2.80 3.22 4.49
CA LYS A 104 2.80 4.06 5.70
C LYS A 104 3.44 5.42 5.45
N GLY A 105 2.76 6.47 5.92
CA GLY A 105 3.22 7.86 5.85
C GLY A 105 3.09 8.55 4.49
N ALA A 106 3.42 7.88 3.37
CA ALA A 106 3.45 8.50 2.04
C ALA A 106 2.90 7.57 0.94
N PRO A 107 1.59 7.26 0.93
CA PRO A 107 1.00 6.40 -0.09
C PRO A 107 1.11 7.04 -1.49
N PRO A 108 1.56 6.29 -2.52
CA PRO A 108 1.52 6.75 -3.90
C PRO A 108 0.09 7.07 -4.37
N LYS A 109 -0.04 8.02 -5.31
CA LYS A 109 -1.35 8.29 -5.92
C LYS A 109 -1.78 7.14 -6.82
N VAL A 110 -3.09 6.95 -6.99
CA VAL A 110 -3.66 5.91 -7.87
C VAL A 110 -3.10 5.98 -9.30
N SER A 111 -2.99 7.18 -9.87
CA SER A 111 -2.38 7.43 -11.20
C SER A 111 -0.92 6.96 -11.34
N TYR A 112 -0.19 6.76 -10.23
CA TYR A 112 1.16 6.21 -10.27
C TYR A 112 1.14 4.69 -10.46
N TYR A 113 0.14 4.01 -9.91
CA TYR A 113 -0.02 2.55 -10.09
C TYR A 113 -0.31 2.18 -11.54
N GLU A 114 -1.02 3.03 -12.27
CA GLU A 114 -1.25 2.88 -13.72
C GLU A 114 0.06 2.78 -14.52
N GLN A 115 1.13 3.40 -14.03
CA GLN A 115 2.44 3.39 -14.67
C GLN A 115 3.33 2.26 -14.16
N ILE A 116 3.32 1.99 -12.84
CA ILE A 116 4.29 1.09 -12.23
C ILE A 116 3.87 -0.39 -12.22
N PHE A 117 2.57 -0.71 -12.17
CA PHE A 117 2.13 -2.12 -12.20
C PHE A 117 2.48 -2.83 -13.52
N PRO A 118 2.34 -2.20 -14.70
CA PRO A 118 2.85 -2.77 -15.94
C PRO A 118 4.36 -3.02 -15.91
N LEU A 119 5.12 -2.14 -15.24
CA LEU A 119 6.56 -2.31 -15.09
C LEU A 119 6.89 -3.51 -14.19
N PHE A 120 6.22 -3.67 -13.04
CA PHE A 120 6.42 -4.82 -12.16
C PHE A 120 6.12 -6.14 -12.89
N SER A 121 5.02 -6.20 -13.63
CA SER A 121 4.65 -7.36 -14.44
C SER A 121 5.73 -7.68 -15.50
N LYS A 122 6.23 -6.65 -16.22
CA LYS A 122 7.33 -6.81 -17.19
C LYS A 122 8.65 -7.28 -16.56
N LEU A 123 8.91 -6.90 -15.31
CA LEU A 123 10.08 -7.35 -14.54
C LEU A 123 9.90 -8.77 -13.97
N GLY A 124 8.74 -9.39 -14.18
CA GLY A 124 8.47 -10.77 -13.78
C GLY A 124 7.85 -10.92 -12.39
N ALA A 125 7.35 -9.83 -11.77
CA ALA A 125 6.52 -9.94 -10.59
C ALA A 125 5.15 -10.54 -10.95
N ASN A 126 4.62 -11.38 -10.06
CA ASN A 126 3.29 -11.99 -10.21
C ASN A 126 2.34 -11.64 -9.05
N GLY A 127 2.79 -10.78 -8.13
CA GLY A 127 1.92 -10.27 -7.08
C GLY A 127 2.47 -9.04 -6.35
N LEU A 128 1.63 -8.51 -5.49
CA LEU A 128 1.86 -7.34 -4.65
C LEU A 128 1.60 -7.73 -3.20
N LEU A 129 2.56 -7.45 -2.33
CA LEU A 129 2.36 -7.50 -0.89
C LEU A 129 2.06 -6.08 -0.42
N ILE A 130 0.82 -5.80 0.00
CA ILE A 130 0.40 -4.41 0.29
C ILE A 130 0.17 -4.24 1.79
N GLU A 131 0.96 -3.37 2.41
CA GLU A 131 0.83 -2.97 3.80
C GLU A 131 0.19 -1.57 3.89
N TYR A 132 -1.04 -1.51 4.38
CA TYR A 132 -1.84 -0.27 4.35
C TYR A 132 -1.73 0.60 5.62
N GLU A 133 -1.64 -0.01 6.81
CA GLU A 133 -1.76 0.67 8.12
C GLU A 133 -2.93 1.69 8.16
N ASP A 134 -2.67 2.97 8.48
CA ASP A 134 -3.67 4.04 8.53
C ASP A 134 -4.09 4.57 7.15
N MET A 135 -3.52 4.09 6.05
CA MET A 135 -3.95 4.45 4.69
C MET A 135 -5.12 3.63 4.19
N PHE A 136 -5.57 2.62 4.94
CA PHE A 136 -6.75 1.83 4.60
C PHE A 136 -8.05 2.61 4.88
N PRO A 137 -9.09 2.50 4.02
CA PRO A 137 -10.39 3.13 4.23
C PRO A 137 -11.22 2.45 5.33
N PHE A 138 -10.74 2.46 6.58
CA PHE A 138 -11.50 1.91 7.71
C PHE A 138 -12.84 2.64 7.91
N THR A 139 -13.86 1.87 8.29
CA THR A 139 -15.22 2.37 8.56
C THR A 139 -15.71 1.97 9.95
N GLY A 140 -16.82 2.56 10.38
CA GLY A 140 -17.44 2.28 11.68
C GLY A 140 -16.52 2.64 12.85
N GLU A 141 -16.38 1.73 13.81
CA GLU A 141 -15.57 1.96 15.02
C GLU A 141 -14.07 2.11 14.74
N LEU A 142 -13.60 1.59 13.60
CA LEU A 142 -12.21 1.69 13.16
C LEU A 142 -11.93 2.95 12.34
N ALA A 143 -12.94 3.77 12.03
CA ALA A 143 -12.77 5.00 11.25
C ALA A 143 -11.77 5.98 11.90
N ILE A 144 -11.58 5.91 13.23
CA ILE A 144 -10.59 6.69 13.97
C ILE A 144 -9.15 6.38 13.55
N LEU A 145 -8.89 5.15 13.06
CA LEU A 145 -7.55 4.69 12.64
C LEU A 145 -7.11 5.32 11.33
N LYS A 146 -8.06 5.83 10.54
CA LYS A 146 -7.84 6.30 9.19
C LYS A 146 -7.08 7.62 9.19
N SER A 147 -5.98 7.67 8.43
CA SER A 147 -5.26 8.89 8.11
C SER A 147 -6.16 9.85 7.31
N PRO A 148 -6.02 11.18 7.47
CA PRO A 148 -6.66 12.16 6.58
C PRO A 148 -6.30 11.96 5.10
N TYR A 149 -5.19 11.28 4.81
CA TYR A 149 -4.68 11.00 3.47
C TYR A 149 -4.92 9.54 3.03
N ALA A 150 -5.72 8.78 3.78
CA ALA A 150 -6.05 7.41 3.42
C ALA A 150 -6.78 7.34 2.08
N TYR A 151 -6.62 6.20 1.39
CA TYR A 151 -7.36 5.92 0.17
C TYR A 151 -8.86 5.95 0.44
N SER A 152 -9.65 6.36 -0.55
CA SER A 152 -11.09 6.11 -0.55
C SER A 152 -11.40 4.67 -0.95
N GLU A 153 -12.64 4.23 -0.74
CA GLU A 153 -13.07 2.92 -1.27
C GLU A 153 -12.98 2.83 -2.80
N ALA A 154 -13.17 3.95 -3.50
CA ALA A 154 -13.05 4.01 -4.94
C ALA A 154 -11.59 3.85 -5.38
N ASP A 155 -10.66 4.51 -4.67
CA ASP A 155 -9.22 4.37 -4.90
C ASP A 155 -8.77 2.93 -4.69
N LEU A 156 -9.20 2.29 -3.59
CA LEU A 156 -8.84 0.90 -3.30
C LEU A 156 -9.35 -0.05 -4.40
N LYS A 157 -10.60 0.12 -4.85
CA LYS A 157 -11.14 -0.66 -5.98
C LYS A 157 -10.34 -0.46 -7.26
N GLN A 158 -9.93 0.77 -7.54
CA GLN A 158 -9.12 1.08 -8.71
C GLN A 158 -7.72 0.44 -8.60
N ILE A 159 -7.08 0.48 -7.43
CA ILE A 159 -5.79 -0.18 -7.19
C ILE A 159 -5.90 -1.69 -7.44
N LEU A 160 -6.91 -2.34 -6.88
CA LEU A 160 -7.14 -3.78 -7.07
C LEU A 160 -7.42 -4.13 -8.53
N HIS A 161 -8.22 -3.31 -9.22
CA HIS A 161 -8.48 -3.48 -10.65
C HIS A 161 -7.19 -3.33 -11.49
N LEU A 162 -6.36 -2.33 -11.19
CA LEU A 162 -5.08 -2.13 -11.87
C LEU A 162 -4.14 -3.32 -11.63
N ALA A 163 -4.14 -3.92 -10.43
CA ALA A 163 -3.36 -5.11 -10.16
C ALA A 163 -3.87 -6.32 -10.97
N GLU A 164 -5.19 -6.51 -11.02
CA GLU A 164 -5.83 -7.60 -11.77
C GLU A 164 -5.50 -7.55 -13.26
N ILE A 165 -5.65 -6.40 -13.93
CA ILE A 165 -5.36 -6.28 -15.37
C ILE A 165 -3.87 -6.46 -15.70
N ASN A 166 -2.98 -6.29 -14.71
CA ASN A 166 -1.54 -6.53 -14.86
C ASN A 166 -1.11 -7.94 -14.39
N ASN A 167 -2.06 -8.83 -14.10
CA ASN A 167 -1.83 -10.18 -13.59
C ASN A 167 -1.01 -10.22 -12.29
N LEU A 168 -1.23 -9.26 -11.40
CA LEU A 168 -0.60 -9.19 -10.09
C LEU A 168 -1.61 -9.61 -9.01
N GLU A 169 -1.37 -10.74 -8.34
CA GLU A 169 -2.16 -11.14 -7.18
C GLU A 169 -1.84 -10.23 -5.98
N VAL A 170 -2.87 -9.63 -5.38
CA VAL A 170 -2.70 -8.76 -4.22
C VAL A 170 -2.82 -9.58 -2.94
N VAL A 171 -1.76 -9.59 -2.14
CA VAL A 171 -1.72 -10.16 -0.79
C VAL A 171 -1.72 -9.00 0.21
N PRO A 172 -2.82 -8.76 0.94
CA PRO A 172 -2.82 -7.75 2.00
C PRO A 172 -1.93 -8.21 3.16
N LEU A 173 -1.09 -7.29 3.64
CA LEU A 173 -0.32 -7.42 4.87
C LEU A 173 -1.02 -6.63 5.97
N VAL A 174 -1.41 -7.33 7.04
CA VAL A 174 -2.01 -6.75 8.23
C VAL A 174 -1.14 -7.08 9.42
N GLN A 175 -0.65 -6.05 10.08
CA GLN A 175 0.11 -6.19 11.31
C GLN A 175 -0.81 -6.65 12.45
N THR A 176 -0.44 -7.75 13.12
CA THR A 176 -1.26 -8.36 14.18
C THR A 176 -0.66 -8.26 15.58
N PHE A 177 0.56 -7.75 15.70
CA PHE A 177 1.25 -7.64 16.99
C PHE A 177 2.13 -6.40 17.11
N GLY A 178 3.22 -6.34 16.33
CA GLY A 178 4.12 -5.19 16.19
C GLY A 178 3.62 -4.20 15.15
N HIS A 179 4.32 -3.07 14.99
CA HIS A 179 3.95 -2.01 14.02
C HIS A 179 2.50 -1.52 14.17
N MET A 180 2.01 -1.49 15.42
CA MET A 180 0.64 -1.11 15.76
C MET A 180 0.51 0.37 16.14
N GLU A 181 1.49 1.22 15.84
CA GLU A 181 1.50 2.64 16.16
C GLU A 181 0.26 3.36 15.62
N TYR A 182 -0.18 2.98 14.42
CA TYR A 182 -1.37 3.57 13.80
C TYR A 182 -2.66 3.29 14.60
N VAL A 183 -2.71 2.20 15.37
CA VAL A 183 -3.83 1.86 16.28
C VAL A 183 -3.60 2.44 17.66
N LEU A 184 -2.44 2.14 18.23
CA LEU A 184 -2.16 2.38 19.64
C LEU A 184 -1.80 3.83 19.93
N LYS A 185 -1.58 4.68 18.92
CA LYS A 185 -1.47 6.15 19.10
C LYS A 185 -2.74 6.78 19.66
N HIS A 186 -3.90 6.15 19.45
CA HIS A 186 -5.19 6.66 19.89
C HIS A 186 -5.47 6.30 21.36
N ASP A 187 -5.95 7.27 22.15
CA ASP A 187 -6.24 7.06 23.57
C ASP A 187 -7.25 5.93 23.82
N LYS A 188 -8.21 5.74 22.89
CA LYS A 188 -9.17 4.61 22.90
C LYS A 188 -8.50 3.24 23.04
N TYR A 189 -7.32 3.07 22.44
CA TYR A 189 -6.61 1.78 22.37
C TYR A 189 -5.34 1.75 23.22
N ARG A 190 -5.09 2.78 24.04
CA ARG A 190 -3.87 2.88 24.85
C ARG A 190 -3.70 1.71 25.81
N SER A 191 -4.78 1.23 26.42
CA SER A 191 -4.75 0.10 27.37
C SER A 191 -4.32 -1.22 26.73
N LEU A 192 -4.34 -1.31 25.39
CA LEU A 192 -3.95 -2.50 24.65
C LEU A 192 -2.45 -2.60 24.43
N ARG A 193 -1.65 -1.59 24.82
CA ARG A 193 -0.19 -1.61 24.66
C ARG A 193 0.47 -2.64 25.57
N GLU A 194 1.48 -3.35 25.06
CA GLU A 194 2.34 -4.24 25.87
C GLU A 194 3.10 -3.44 26.95
N VAL A 195 3.63 -2.28 26.56
CA VAL A 195 4.25 -1.31 27.46
C VAL A 195 3.53 0.01 27.29
N ASP A 196 2.89 0.53 28.35
CA ASP A 196 2.05 1.74 28.28
C ASP A 196 2.76 2.93 27.60
N ARG A 197 4.07 3.07 27.82
CA ARG A 197 4.90 4.14 27.23
C ARG A 197 5.03 4.03 25.71
N TYR A 198 5.00 2.84 25.13
CA TYR A 198 5.34 2.60 23.73
C TYR A 198 4.12 2.10 22.94
N PRO A 199 3.67 2.84 21.90
CA PRO A 199 2.51 2.47 21.10
C PRO A 199 2.83 1.45 19.98
N ASN A 200 3.93 0.72 20.04
CA ASN A 200 4.40 -0.10 18.92
C ASN A 200 3.89 -1.55 18.96
N SER A 201 3.47 -2.06 20.13
CA SER A 201 3.13 -3.48 20.29
C SER A 201 1.88 -3.69 21.13
N LEU A 202 1.04 -4.62 20.70
CA LEU A 202 -0.14 -5.08 21.43
C LEU A 202 0.23 -6.00 22.59
N ASN A 203 -0.50 -5.90 23.69
CA ASN A 203 -0.47 -6.85 24.79
C ASN A 203 -1.34 -8.06 24.43
N PRO A 204 -0.75 -9.25 24.20
CA PRO A 204 -1.51 -10.43 23.77
C PRO A 204 -2.40 -11.02 24.87
N HIS A 205 -2.18 -10.62 26.13
CA HIS A 205 -2.96 -11.06 27.28
C HIS A 205 -4.19 -10.19 27.55
N HIS A 206 -4.27 -9.00 26.95
CA HIS A 206 -5.43 -8.13 27.11
C HIS A 206 -6.62 -8.71 26.33
N THR A 207 -7.79 -8.82 26.97
CA THR A 207 -8.98 -9.49 26.39
C THR A 207 -9.44 -8.85 25.08
N GLU A 208 -9.34 -7.53 24.99
CA GLU A 208 -9.73 -6.73 23.83
C GLU A 208 -8.72 -6.74 22.66
N THR A 209 -7.52 -7.31 22.84
CA THR A 209 -6.50 -7.38 21.78
C THR A 209 -6.94 -8.26 20.60
N LEU A 210 -7.49 -9.43 20.88
CA LEU A 210 -7.93 -10.33 19.82
C LEU A 210 -9.15 -9.76 19.06
N PRO A 211 -10.18 -9.19 19.73
CA PRO A 211 -11.26 -8.47 19.06
C PRO A 211 -10.80 -7.37 18.09
N ILE A 212 -9.87 -6.50 18.48
CA ILE A 212 -9.41 -5.42 17.60
C ILE A 212 -8.67 -5.96 16.37
N VAL A 213 -7.78 -6.96 16.55
CA VAL A 213 -7.05 -7.59 15.45
C VAL A 213 -8.01 -8.28 14.48
N LYS A 214 -9.04 -8.99 15.01
CA LYS A 214 -10.08 -9.59 14.19
C LYS A 214 -10.87 -8.54 13.40
N ALA A 215 -11.28 -7.44 14.04
CA ALA A 215 -12.03 -6.39 13.37
C ALA A 215 -11.24 -5.75 12.21
N ILE A 216 -9.93 -5.51 12.41
CA ILE A 216 -9.04 -5.00 11.36
C ILE A 216 -8.92 -6.01 10.22
N LEU A 217 -8.61 -7.27 10.52
CA LEU A 217 -8.49 -8.33 9.52
C LEU A 217 -9.79 -8.52 8.73
N THR A 218 -10.94 -8.52 9.40
CA THR A 218 -12.25 -8.64 8.75
C THR A 218 -12.47 -7.53 7.72
N GLN A 219 -12.28 -6.26 8.07
CA GLN A 219 -12.46 -5.17 7.11
C GLN A 219 -11.48 -5.25 5.93
N VAL A 220 -10.22 -5.64 6.18
CA VAL A 220 -9.23 -5.78 5.11
C VAL A 220 -9.60 -6.93 4.17
N LEU A 221 -9.97 -8.10 4.71
CA LEU A 221 -10.35 -9.27 3.92
C LEU A 221 -11.64 -9.03 3.12
N GLU A 222 -12.63 -8.35 3.69
CA GLU A 222 -13.87 -7.96 3.00
C GLU A 222 -13.60 -7.11 1.74
N LYS A 223 -12.55 -6.28 1.77
CA LYS A 223 -12.15 -5.46 0.61
C LYS A 223 -11.19 -6.19 -0.34
N HIS A 224 -10.71 -7.39 0.00
CA HIS A 224 -9.82 -8.21 -0.83
C HIS A 224 -10.44 -9.59 -1.17
N PRO A 225 -11.64 -9.65 -1.77
CA PRO A 225 -12.33 -10.92 -2.02
C PRO A 225 -11.60 -11.85 -3.01
N MET A 226 -10.72 -11.27 -3.85
CA MET A 226 -9.94 -12.00 -4.85
C MET A 226 -8.60 -12.53 -4.31
N SER A 227 -8.21 -12.15 -3.09
CA SER A 227 -6.96 -12.61 -2.50
C SER A 227 -7.07 -14.05 -2.01
N SER A 228 -6.12 -14.89 -2.40
CA SER A 228 -6.04 -16.25 -1.85
C SER A 228 -5.33 -16.28 -0.50
N TRP A 229 -4.53 -15.24 -0.21
CA TRP A 229 -3.59 -15.18 0.92
C TRP A 229 -3.77 -13.91 1.76
N VAL A 230 -3.29 -13.95 3.00
CA VAL A 230 -3.14 -12.77 3.84
C VAL A 230 -1.85 -12.92 4.63
N HIS A 231 -1.06 -11.85 4.71
CA HIS A 231 0.16 -11.82 5.51
C HIS A 231 -0.16 -11.18 6.87
N ILE A 232 0.10 -11.89 7.96
CA ILE A 232 -0.27 -11.46 9.33
C ILE A 232 0.80 -10.60 10.04
N GLY A 233 1.85 -10.22 9.30
CA GLY A 233 2.94 -9.38 9.81
C GLY A 233 3.83 -10.12 10.81
N CYS A 234 3.97 -9.55 12.01
CA CYS A 234 4.74 -10.07 13.15
C CYS A 234 6.26 -9.88 13.06
N ASP A 235 6.73 -8.89 12.30
CA ASP A 235 8.11 -8.43 12.33
C ASP A 235 8.44 -7.58 13.56
N GLU A 236 9.73 -7.43 13.83
CA GLU A 236 10.36 -6.54 14.83
C GLU A 236 9.72 -6.47 16.23
N SER A 237 9.11 -7.56 16.70
CA SER A 237 8.48 -7.67 18.03
C SER A 237 9.48 -7.86 19.18
N MET A 238 10.55 -7.05 19.21
CA MET A 238 11.63 -7.15 20.20
C MET A 238 11.23 -6.75 21.63
N LEU A 239 10.09 -6.09 21.82
CA LEU A 239 9.58 -5.71 23.15
C LEU A 239 8.65 -6.76 23.80
N VAL A 240 8.42 -7.90 23.15
CA VAL A 240 7.86 -9.07 23.85
C VAL A 240 8.82 -9.36 25.01
N ASN A 241 8.32 -9.34 26.25
CA ASN A 241 9.03 -9.70 27.50
C ASN A 241 9.50 -8.55 28.42
N CYS A 242 9.09 -7.30 28.22
CA CYS A 242 9.52 -6.21 29.13
C CYS A 242 8.67 -6.05 30.41
N ASN A 243 7.43 -6.56 30.48
CA ASN A 243 6.53 -6.32 31.62
C ASN A 243 5.78 -7.54 32.18
N THR A 244 6.01 -8.75 31.68
CA THR A 244 5.32 -9.96 32.18
C THR A 244 6.24 -10.85 33.01
N PRO A 245 5.80 -11.43 34.14
CA PRO A 245 6.58 -12.41 34.90
C PRO A 245 6.68 -13.79 34.22
N PHE A 246 6.18 -13.94 32.99
CA PHE A 246 6.13 -15.22 32.29
C PHE A 246 7.37 -15.45 31.43
N ARG A 247 8.19 -16.41 31.87
CA ARG A 247 9.36 -16.94 31.18
C ARG A 247 9.04 -17.35 29.74
N HIS A 248 9.89 -16.90 28.81
CA HIS A 248 10.28 -17.33 27.45
C HIS A 248 9.50 -18.40 26.64
N ASN A 249 8.72 -19.31 27.22
CA ASN A 249 8.18 -20.50 26.54
C ASN A 249 6.68 -20.48 26.19
N ASP A 250 5.90 -19.46 26.58
CA ASP A 250 4.42 -19.53 26.48
C ASP A 250 3.80 -18.66 25.35
N TYR A 251 4.59 -17.82 24.66
CA TYR A 251 4.08 -16.93 23.60
C TYR A 251 3.90 -17.63 22.25
N ARG A 252 4.81 -18.56 21.90
CA ARG A 252 4.78 -19.29 20.63
C ARG A 252 3.55 -20.20 20.48
N SER A 253 3.08 -20.79 21.57
CA SER A 253 1.96 -21.74 21.56
C SER A 253 0.60 -21.03 21.54
N LYS A 254 0.43 -19.93 22.29
CA LYS A 254 -0.90 -19.31 22.48
C LYS A 254 -1.34 -18.36 21.37
N PHE A 255 -0.41 -17.63 20.74
CA PHE A 255 -0.78 -16.70 19.66
C PHE A 255 -1.08 -17.44 18.35
N ALA A 256 -0.29 -18.47 18.03
CA ALA A 256 -0.50 -19.32 16.85
C ALA A 256 -1.77 -20.17 16.93
N GLN A 257 -2.17 -20.61 18.14
CA GLN A 257 -3.30 -21.53 18.31
C GLN A 257 -4.69 -20.85 18.29
N LYS A 258 -4.77 -19.52 18.37
CA LYS A 258 -6.04 -18.78 18.50
C LYS A 258 -6.47 -17.95 17.29
N LEU A 259 -5.66 -17.94 16.22
CA LEU A 259 -5.91 -17.20 14.97
C LEU A 259 -6.49 -18.09 13.85
N SER A 260 -7.17 -19.18 14.18
CA SER A 260 -7.94 -19.95 13.18
C SER A 260 -9.12 -19.11 12.69
N PHE A 261 -9.03 -18.61 11.46
CA PHE A 261 -10.13 -17.99 10.74
C PHE A 261 -10.85 -19.07 9.93
N GLU A 262 -12.08 -19.39 10.31
CA GLU A 262 -13.03 -20.04 9.40
C GLU A 262 -13.67 -18.94 8.54
N ARG A 263 -13.67 -19.12 7.22
CA ARG A 263 -14.36 -18.23 6.27
C ARG A 263 -15.86 -18.49 6.29
#